data_AF-A0A973XAL3-F1
#
_entry.id   AF-A0A973XAL3-F1
#
_cell.length_a   1.000
_cell.length_b   1.000
_cell.length_c   1.000
_cell.angle_alpha   90.00
_cell.angle_beta   90.00
_cell.angle_gamma   90.00
#
_symmetry.space_group_name_H-M   'P 1'
#
loop_
_entity.id
_entity.type
_entity.pdbx_description
1 polymer ?
#
loop_
_entity_poly.entity_id
_entity_poly.type
_entity_poly.pdbx_seq_one_letter_code
_entity_poly.pdbx_strand_id
1 'polypeptide(L)'
;MHEIAFVVAGFVVGTIVGLTGVGGGSLMTPILIFIFGIKPYLAVGTDLLFAAFTKMGGTIKLARSGRIDWPVVRNLSAGSIPASLITLYILHTVGPADPRVQAVMTTTLGGALLLTAAATFYKAVRGKVSPKTVAAGQEILAATPKHWSLPLLFGALIGTLVTLTSVGAGAIGVTVLMILYPLLPL
;
A
#
# COMPACT_ATOMS: atom_id res chain seq x y z
N MET A 1 -26.58 18.73 -4.33
CA MET A 1 -26.91 17.36 -3.87
C MET A 1 -25.75 16.38 -4.05
N HIS A 2 -25.00 16.41 -5.16
CA HIS A 2 -23.85 15.51 -5.41
C HIS A 2 -22.64 15.73 -4.46
N GLU A 3 -22.33 16.98 -4.11
CA GLU A 3 -21.22 17.33 -3.19
C GLU A 3 -21.35 16.64 -1.82
N ILE A 4 -22.56 16.64 -1.24
CA ILE A 4 -22.82 16.04 0.08
C ILE A 4 -22.69 14.51 0.00
N ALA A 5 -23.08 13.89 -1.12
CA ALA A 5 -22.92 12.47 -1.34
C ALA A 5 -21.43 12.05 -1.37
N PHE A 6 -20.55 12.87 -1.96
CA PHE A 6 -19.11 12.62 -1.94
C PHE A 6 -18.52 12.72 -0.53
N VAL A 7 -18.96 13.70 0.26
CA VAL A 7 -18.51 13.88 1.66
C VAL A 7 -18.94 12.70 2.52
N VAL A 8 -20.20 12.27 2.42
CA VAL A 8 -20.72 11.13 3.19
C VAL A 8 -20.07 9.82 2.75
N ALA A 9 -19.92 9.60 1.44
CA ALA A 9 -19.22 8.42 0.92
C ALA A 9 -17.76 8.40 1.37
N GLY A 10 -17.06 9.53 1.30
CA GLY A 10 -15.68 9.67 1.78
C GLY A 10 -15.55 9.38 3.28
N PHE A 11 -16.51 9.84 4.09
CA PHE A 11 -16.53 9.59 5.54
C PHE A 11 -16.74 8.10 5.88
N VAL A 12 -17.71 7.45 5.23
CA VAL A 12 -18.01 6.02 5.44
C VAL A 12 -16.83 5.17 4.98
N VAL A 13 -16.30 5.42 3.78
CA VAL A 13 -15.14 4.69 3.25
C VAL A 13 -13.91 4.93 4.13
N GLY A 14 -13.64 6.17 4.53
CA GLY A 14 -12.54 6.50 5.44
C GLY A 14 -12.63 5.79 6.78
N THR A 15 -13.84 5.65 7.33
CA THR A 15 -14.10 4.92 8.58
C THR A 15 -13.88 3.42 8.40
N ILE A 16 -14.41 2.82 7.33
CA ILE A 16 -14.22 1.39 7.03
C ILE A 16 -12.75 1.07 6.81
N VAL A 17 -12.04 1.88 6.04
CA VAL A 17 -10.59 1.72 5.79
C VAL A 17 -9.81 1.89 7.09
N GLY A 18 -10.15 2.89 7.91
CA GLY A 18 -9.51 3.14 9.21
C GLY A 18 -9.71 2.00 10.20
N LEU A 19 -10.91 1.40 10.23
CA LEU A 19 -11.24 0.27 11.10
C LEU A 19 -10.63 -1.05 10.62
N THR A 20 -10.62 -1.28 9.32
CA THR A 20 -10.12 -2.54 8.73
C THR A 20 -8.59 -2.56 8.62
N GLY A 21 -7.94 -1.40 8.51
CA GLY A 21 -6.51 -1.30 8.25
C GLY A 21 -6.08 -1.91 6.90
N VAL A 22 -7.04 -2.36 6.08
CA VAL A 22 -6.83 -2.85 4.73
C VAL A 22 -6.72 -1.60 3.87
N GLY A 23 -5.50 -1.28 3.42
CA GLY A 23 -5.15 0.01 2.83
C GLY A 23 -6.19 0.60 1.87
N GLY A 24 -6.44 1.91 2.01
CA GLY A 24 -7.56 2.63 1.39
C GLY A 24 -7.77 2.39 -0.11
N GLY A 25 -6.69 2.17 -0.87
CA GLY A 25 -6.82 1.96 -2.30
C GLY A 25 -7.54 0.69 -2.73
N SER A 26 -7.59 -0.33 -1.87
CA SER A 26 -8.38 -1.55 -2.15
C SER A 26 -9.89 -1.30 -2.23
N LEU A 27 -10.40 -0.23 -1.61
CA LEU A 27 -11.82 0.12 -1.58
C LEU A 27 -12.11 1.42 -2.34
N MET A 28 -11.24 2.43 -2.21
CA MET A 28 -11.48 3.75 -2.81
C MET A 28 -11.32 3.76 -4.34
N THR A 29 -10.31 3.08 -4.88
CA THR A 29 -10.09 3.02 -6.33
C THR A 29 -11.24 2.32 -7.08
N PRO A 30 -11.76 1.15 -6.63
CA PRO A 30 -12.93 0.53 -7.24
C PRO A 30 -14.21 1.37 -7.14
N ILE A 31 -14.44 2.02 -6.01
CA ILE A 31 -15.63 2.88 -5.82
C ILE A 31 -15.62 4.04 -6.82
N LEU A 32 -14.48 4.73 -6.98
CA LEU A 32 -14.37 5.86 -7.92
C LEU A 32 -14.54 5.43 -9.39
N ILE A 33 -14.05 4.24 -9.75
CA ILE A 33 -14.13 3.74 -11.13
C ILE A 33 -15.51 3.15 -11.42
N PHE A 34 -16.01 2.22 -10.60
CA PHE A 34 -17.24 1.48 -10.89
C PHE A 34 -18.52 2.22 -10.52
N ILE A 35 -18.51 3.03 -9.45
CA ILE A 35 -19.71 3.77 -8.98
C ILE A 35 -19.78 5.16 -9.62
N PHE A 36 -18.65 5.86 -9.68
CA PHE A 36 -18.61 7.24 -10.17
C PHE A 36 -18.14 7.38 -11.63
N GLY A 37 -17.76 6.29 -12.29
CA GLY A 37 -17.36 6.31 -13.71
C GLY A 37 -16.13 7.15 -14.01
N ILE A 38 -15.28 7.42 -13.01
CA ILE A 38 -14.10 8.27 -13.16
C ILE A 38 -13.03 7.50 -13.94
N LYS A 39 -12.34 8.19 -14.85
CA LYS A 39 -11.25 7.60 -15.63
C LYS A 39 -10.18 7.02 -14.70
N PRO A 40 -9.67 5.80 -14.94
CA PRO A 40 -8.74 5.10 -14.04
C PRO A 40 -7.51 5.91 -13.62
N TYR A 41 -6.92 6.69 -14.53
CA TYR A 41 -5.73 7.50 -14.21
C TYR A 41 -6.01 8.64 -13.22
N LEU A 42 -7.21 9.23 -13.24
CA LEU A 42 -7.62 10.26 -12.26
C LEU A 42 -7.97 9.64 -10.91
N ALA A 43 -8.62 8.47 -10.93
CA ALA A 43 -8.97 7.74 -9.72
C ALA A 43 -7.72 7.29 -8.95
N VAL A 44 -6.76 6.66 -9.64
CA VAL A 44 -5.50 6.20 -9.04
C VAL A 44 -4.69 7.36 -8.46
N GLY A 45 -4.57 8.48 -9.19
CA GLY A 45 -3.84 9.65 -8.70
C GLY A 45 -4.46 10.28 -7.45
N THR A 46 -5.78 10.41 -7.43
CA THR A 46 -6.52 10.98 -6.29
C THR A 46 -6.45 10.09 -5.05
N ASP A 47 -6.56 8.78 -5.24
CA ASP A 47 -6.44 7.80 -4.16
C ASP A 47 -5.03 7.71 -3.58
N LEU A 48 -3.98 7.78 -4.41
CA LEU A 48 -2.60 7.85 -3.94
C LEU A 48 -2.35 9.06 -3.05
N LEU A 49 -2.87 10.23 -3.43
CA LEU A 49 -2.77 11.45 -2.62
C LEU A 49 -3.50 11.29 -1.28
N PHE A 50 -4.73 10.78 -1.31
CA PHE A 50 -5.49 10.50 -0.11
C PHE A 50 -4.75 9.53 0.82
N ALA A 51 -4.30 8.40 0.29
CA ALA A 51 -3.57 7.37 1.04
C ALA A 51 -2.26 7.91 1.65
N ALA A 52 -1.57 8.81 0.96
CA ALA A 52 -0.37 9.45 1.49
C ALA A 52 -0.68 10.30 2.73
N PHE A 53 -1.72 11.14 2.67
CA PHE A 53 -2.13 11.95 3.83
C PHE A 53 -2.60 11.10 5.01
N THR A 54 -3.44 10.07 4.77
CA THR A 54 -3.93 9.21 5.85
C THR A 54 -2.79 8.46 6.53
N LYS A 55 -1.83 7.95 5.73
CA LYS A 55 -0.66 7.23 6.27
C LYS A 55 0.31 8.15 6.98
N MET A 56 0.52 9.37 6.51
CA MET A 56 1.35 10.36 7.20
C MET A 56 0.83 10.60 8.63
N GLY A 57 -0.48 10.79 8.79
CA GLY A 57 -1.09 10.93 10.12
C GLY A 57 -0.88 9.70 11.03
N GLY A 58 -1.04 8.49 10.47
CA GLY A 58 -0.78 7.24 11.20
C GLY A 58 0.70 7.06 11.60
N THR A 59 1.62 7.36 10.67
CA THR A 59 3.07 7.29 10.90
C THR A 59 3.51 8.26 12.00
N ILE A 60 2.98 9.49 12.05
CA ILE A 60 3.33 10.45 13.11
C ILE A 60 2.97 9.89 14.50
N LYS A 61 1.77 9.30 14.63
CA LYS A 61 1.34 8.70 15.89
C LYS A 61 2.25 7.53 16.31
N LEU A 62 2.62 6.67 15.35
CA LEU A 62 3.51 5.53 15.61
C LEU A 62 4.95 5.98 15.88
N ALA A 63 5.43 7.02 15.20
CA ALA A 63 6.76 7.59 15.40
C ALA A 63 6.93 8.14 16.81
N ARG A 64 5.90 8.85 17.32
CA ARG A 64 5.87 9.33 18.71
C ARG A 64 5.86 8.21 19.74
N SER A 65 5.40 7.01 19.37
CA SER A 65 5.40 5.84 20.26
C SER A 65 6.72 5.08 20.31
N GLY A 66 7.73 5.46 19.51
CA GLY A 66 9.05 4.82 19.46
C GLY A 66 9.07 3.41 18.84
N ARG A 67 7.96 2.97 18.22
CA ARG A 67 7.81 1.61 17.64
C ARG A 67 8.14 1.53 16.15
N ILE A 68 8.99 2.42 15.63
CA ILE A 68 9.35 2.45 14.20
C ILE A 68 10.80 2.00 14.02
N ASP A 69 10.97 0.90 13.29
CA ASP A 69 12.27 0.43 12.81
C ASP A 69 12.71 1.22 11.58
N TRP A 70 13.38 2.36 11.80
CA TRP A 70 13.91 3.23 10.75
C TRP A 70 14.81 2.53 9.70
N PRO A 71 15.63 1.51 10.03
CA PRO A 71 16.40 0.78 9.02
C PRO A 71 15.52 0.05 7.99
N VAL A 72 14.41 -0.54 8.44
CA VAL A 72 13.45 -1.25 7.57
C VAL A 72 12.75 -0.24 6.67
N VAL A 73 12.29 0.87 7.25
CA VAL A 73 11.67 1.98 6.50
C VAL A 73 12.61 2.48 5.41
N ARG A 74 13.88 2.74 5.72
CA ARG A 74 14.87 3.22 4.76
C ARG A 74 15.10 2.23 3.63
N ASN A 75 15.30 0.94 3.94
CA ASN A 75 15.60 -0.07 2.93
C ASN A 75 14.41 -0.30 1.98
N LEU A 76 13.18 -0.34 2.51
CA LEU A 76 11.98 -0.51 1.69
C LEU A 76 11.69 0.75 0.84
N SER A 77 11.89 1.94 1.41
CA SER A 77 11.73 3.22 0.71
C SER A 77 12.76 3.41 -0.40
N ALA A 78 14.00 2.96 -0.19
CA ALA A 78 15.05 3.01 -1.20
C ALA A 78 14.72 2.15 -2.44
N GLY A 79 13.93 1.08 -2.29
CA GLY A 79 13.41 0.32 -3.43
C GLY A 79 12.14 0.93 -4.03
N SER A 80 11.19 1.33 -3.19
CA SER A 80 9.86 1.75 -3.64
C SER A 80 9.82 3.14 -4.27
N ILE A 81 10.58 4.11 -3.75
CA ILE A 81 10.58 5.49 -4.26
C ILE A 81 11.13 5.53 -5.70
N PRO A 82 12.33 5.00 -6.01
CA PRO A 82 12.84 5.01 -7.38
C PRO A 82 11.95 4.24 -8.35
N ALA A 83 11.43 3.08 -7.93
CA ALA A 83 10.54 2.29 -8.77
C ALA A 83 9.22 3.02 -9.08
N SER A 84 8.66 3.73 -8.10
CA SER A 84 7.46 4.56 -8.30
C SER A 84 7.74 5.71 -9.27
N LEU A 85 8.87 6.39 -9.12
CA LEU A 85 9.28 7.47 -10.02
C LEU A 85 9.51 6.99 -11.46
N ILE A 86 10.20 5.86 -11.65
CA ILE A 86 10.42 5.24 -12.96
C ILE A 86 9.07 4.88 -13.60
N THR A 87 8.17 4.27 -12.83
CA THR A 87 6.84 3.89 -13.31
C THR A 87 6.01 5.11 -13.71
N LEU A 88 6.02 6.18 -12.91
CA LEU A 88 5.37 7.45 -13.23
C LEU A 88 5.95 8.08 -14.49
N TYR A 89 7.27 8.06 -14.65
CA TYR A 89 7.95 8.59 -15.82
C TYR A 89 7.54 7.83 -17.09
N ILE A 90 7.53 6.50 -17.05
CA ILE A 90 7.06 5.65 -18.15
C ILE A 90 5.60 5.99 -18.47
N LEU A 91 4.73 6.07 -17.47
CA LEU A 91 3.31 6.37 -17.66
C LEU A 91 3.07 7.76 -18.27
N HIS A 92 3.90 8.75 -17.91
CA HIS A 92 3.88 10.09 -18.51
C HIS A 92 4.32 10.06 -19.98
N THR A 93 5.32 9.27 -20.34
CA THR A 93 5.82 9.17 -21.73
C THR A 93 4.90 8.42 -22.68
N VAL A 94 4.15 7.42 -22.20
CA VAL A 94 3.26 6.59 -23.03
C VAL A 94 1.90 7.25 -23.26
N GLY A 95 1.56 8.30 -22.49
CA GLY A 95 0.30 9.03 -22.63
C GLY A 95 -0.83 8.36 -21.85
N PRO A 96 -1.25 8.89 -20.68
CA PRO A 96 -2.29 8.28 -19.84
C PRO A 96 -3.70 8.27 -20.47
N ALA A 97 -3.86 8.91 -21.63
CA ALA A 97 -5.12 8.99 -22.37
C ALA A 97 -5.28 7.89 -23.43
N ASP A 98 -4.26 7.07 -23.70
CA ASP A 98 -4.37 5.98 -24.66
C ASP A 98 -5.31 4.87 -24.11
N PRO A 99 -6.32 4.42 -24.88
CA PRO A 99 -7.21 3.33 -24.49
C PRO A 99 -6.48 2.05 -24.05
N ARG A 100 -5.29 1.76 -24.63
CA ARG A 100 -4.47 0.60 -24.24
C ARG A 100 -3.89 0.74 -22.85
N VAL A 101 -3.47 1.94 -22.46
CA VAL A 101 -2.94 2.23 -21.12
C VAL A 101 -4.07 2.09 -20.09
N GLN A 102 -5.27 2.59 -20.40
CA GLN A 102 -6.43 2.43 -19.52
C GLN A 102 -6.82 0.96 -19.32
N ALA A 103 -6.78 0.15 -20.39
CA ALA A 103 -7.02 -1.28 -20.29
C ALA A 103 -5.99 -1.96 -19.38
N VAL A 104 -4.69 -1.67 -19.58
CA VAL A 104 -3.62 -2.23 -18.75
C VAL A 104 -3.77 -1.80 -17.29
N MET A 105 -4.07 -0.52 -17.00
CA MET A 105 -4.30 -0.05 -15.63
C MET A 105 -5.49 -0.76 -14.98
N THR A 106 -6.59 -0.96 -15.72
CA THR A 106 -7.80 -1.63 -15.20
C THR A 106 -7.54 -3.12 -14.95
N THR A 107 -6.85 -3.82 -15.85
CA THR A 107 -6.49 -5.23 -15.66
C THR A 107 -5.51 -5.40 -14.50
N THR A 108 -4.51 -4.52 -14.39
CA THR A 108 -3.53 -4.55 -13.29
C THR A 108 -4.22 -4.25 -11.96
N LEU A 109 -5.16 -3.30 -11.94
CA LEU A 109 -5.99 -3.01 -10.76
C LEU A 109 -6.78 -4.24 -10.32
N GLY A 110 -7.46 -4.93 -11.25
CA GLY A 110 -8.19 -6.17 -10.96
C GLY A 110 -7.28 -7.24 -10.38
N GLY A 111 -6.10 -7.45 -10.96
CA GLY A 111 -5.08 -8.36 -10.43
C GLY A 111 -4.61 -7.96 -9.02
N ALA A 112 -4.34 -6.68 -8.79
CA ALA A 112 -3.91 -6.18 -7.48
C ALA A 112 -5.00 -6.32 -6.40
N LEU A 113 -6.28 -6.18 -6.76
CA LEU A 113 -7.41 -6.42 -5.86
C LEU A 113 -7.52 -7.90 -5.48
N LEU A 114 -7.38 -8.82 -6.45
CA LEU A 114 -7.37 -10.27 -6.19
C LEU A 114 -6.19 -10.66 -5.30
N LEU A 115 -4.99 -10.14 -5.59
CA LEU A 115 -3.81 -10.35 -4.75
C LEU A 115 -3.99 -9.79 -3.34
N THR A 116 -4.60 -8.61 -3.22
CA THR A 116 -4.88 -7.99 -1.92
C THR A 116 -5.92 -8.78 -1.13
N ALA A 117 -6.97 -9.28 -1.79
CA ALA A 117 -7.96 -10.15 -1.18
C ALA A 117 -7.33 -11.46 -0.69
N ALA A 118 -6.50 -12.10 -1.52
CA ALA A 118 -5.77 -13.30 -1.14
C ALA A 118 -4.80 -13.05 0.03
N ALA A 119 -4.07 -11.93 0.02
CA ALA A 119 -3.15 -11.55 1.09
C ALA A 119 -3.88 -11.29 2.42
N THR A 120 -5.01 -10.56 2.38
CA THR A 120 -5.85 -10.29 3.54
C THR A 120 -6.49 -11.58 4.06
N PHE A 121 -6.97 -12.46 3.19
CA PHE A 121 -7.51 -13.76 3.56
C PHE A 121 -6.44 -14.66 4.19
N TYR A 122 -5.24 -14.73 3.61
CA TYR A 122 -4.11 -15.45 4.17
C TYR A 122 -3.76 -14.93 5.58
N LYS A 123 -3.74 -13.61 5.77
CA LYS A 123 -3.54 -12.99 7.08
C LYS A 123 -4.67 -13.33 8.06
N ALA A 124 -5.93 -13.34 7.59
CA ALA A 124 -7.08 -13.68 8.40
C ALA A 124 -7.05 -15.15 8.87
N VAL A 125 -6.66 -16.07 7.98
CA VAL A 125 -6.57 -17.52 8.27
C VAL A 125 -5.35 -17.86 9.13
N ARG A 126 -4.21 -17.19 8.94
CA ARG A 126 -2.98 -17.39 9.74
C ARG A 126 -3.08 -16.82 11.16
N GLY A 127 -4.13 -16.05 11.47
CA GLY A 127 -4.31 -15.40 12.76
C GLY A 127 -3.32 -14.24 13.00
N LYS A 128 -3.68 -13.33 13.92
CA LYS A 128 -2.75 -12.30 14.41
C LYS A 128 -1.60 -13.02 15.11
N VAL A 129 -0.41 -12.98 14.52
CA VAL A 129 0.80 -13.47 15.18
C VAL A 129 0.93 -12.65 16.47
N SER A 130 0.82 -13.30 17.63
CA SER A 130 1.00 -12.62 18.92
C SER A 130 2.28 -11.78 18.86
N PRO A 131 2.24 -10.51 19.28
CA PRO A 131 3.40 -9.64 19.21
C PRO A 131 4.52 -10.31 20.02
N LYS A 132 5.51 -10.89 19.32
CA LYS A 132 6.69 -11.42 19.97
C LYS A 132 7.42 -10.21 20.50
N THR A 133 7.36 -10.02 21.82
CA THR A 133 8.20 -9.06 22.54
C THR A 133 9.64 -9.43 22.26
N VAL A 134 10.31 -8.67 21.39
CA VAL A 134 11.74 -8.84 21.15
C VAL A 134 12.45 -8.41 22.43
N ALA A 135 13.28 -9.29 22.99
CA ALA A 135 14.06 -8.99 24.19
C ALA A 135 15.01 -7.80 23.91
N ALA A 136 15.05 -6.84 24.84
CA ALA A 136 15.91 -5.66 24.75
C ALA A 136 17.36 -6.07 24.46
N GLY A 137 17.87 -5.68 23.29
CA GLY A 137 19.22 -6.03 22.81
C GLY A 137 19.28 -6.92 21.55
N GLN A 138 18.18 -7.54 21.10
CA GLN A 138 18.14 -8.34 19.86
C GLN A 138 17.48 -7.65 18.65
N GLU A 139 17.09 -6.38 18.80
CA GLU A 139 16.40 -5.59 17.75
C GLU A 139 17.26 -5.42 16.48
N ILE A 140 18.59 -5.32 16.64
CA ILE A 140 19.54 -5.13 15.54
C ILE A 140 19.69 -6.43 14.68
N LEU A 141 19.57 -7.61 15.30
CA LEU A 141 19.62 -8.91 14.62
C LEU A 141 18.26 -9.33 14.01
N ALA A 142 17.16 -8.76 14.50
CA ALA A 142 15.82 -8.96 13.92
C ALA A 142 15.58 -8.05 12.69
N ALA A 143 16.26 -6.90 12.63
CA ALA A 143 16.19 -5.93 11.52
C ALA A 143 17.18 -6.21 10.37
N THR A 144 18.02 -7.25 10.48
CA THR A 144 18.92 -7.68 9.40
C THR A 144 18.19 -8.62 8.44
N PRO A 145 17.96 -8.21 7.18
CA PRO A 145 17.36 -9.11 6.18
C PRO A 145 18.31 -10.27 5.88
N LYS A 146 17.77 -11.46 5.63
CA LYS A 146 18.55 -12.67 5.29
C LYS A 146 19.47 -12.45 4.05
N HIS A 147 19.09 -11.53 3.15
CA HIS A 147 19.92 -11.00 2.06
C HIS A 147 19.63 -9.51 1.79
N TRP A 148 20.66 -8.72 1.50
CA TRP A 148 20.57 -7.26 1.28
C TRP A 148 19.65 -6.85 0.11
N SER A 149 19.48 -7.70 -0.90
CA SER A 149 18.72 -7.37 -2.11
C SER A 149 17.20 -7.57 -2.00
N LEU A 150 16.71 -8.43 -1.10
CA LEU A 150 15.27 -8.72 -1.00
C LEU A 150 14.44 -7.49 -0.62
N PRO A 151 14.80 -6.68 0.40
CA PRO A 151 14.02 -5.49 0.75
C PRO A 151 13.94 -4.48 -0.40
N LEU A 152 15.01 -4.33 -1.19
CA LEU A 152 15.01 -3.46 -2.36
C LEU A 152 14.10 -3.98 -3.47
N LEU A 153 14.18 -5.27 -3.79
CA LEU A 153 13.35 -5.90 -4.82
C LEU A 153 11.87 -5.86 -4.48
N PHE A 154 11.52 -6.24 -3.24
CA PHE A 154 10.14 -6.17 -2.78
C PHE A 154 9.66 -4.73 -2.63
N GLY A 155 10.52 -3.80 -2.19
CA GLY A 155 10.23 -2.37 -2.19
C GLY A 155 9.91 -1.87 -3.61
N ALA A 156 10.72 -2.22 -4.60
CA ALA A 156 10.50 -1.85 -6.00
C ALA A 156 9.22 -2.47 -6.58
N LEU A 157 8.96 -3.74 -6.28
CA LEU A 157 7.74 -4.44 -6.70
C LEU A 157 6.48 -3.81 -6.07
N ILE A 158 6.52 -3.46 -4.78
CA ILE A 158 5.44 -2.74 -4.13
C ILE A 158 5.28 -1.34 -4.74
N GLY A 159 6.38 -0.60 -4.95
CA GLY A 159 6.34 0.75 -5.50
C GLY A 159 5.72 0.80 -6.89
N THR A 160 6.13 -0.11 -7.78
CA THR A 160 5.55 -0.25 -9.14
C THR A 160 4.08 -0.64 -9.09
N LEU A 161 3.72 -1.66 -8.30
CA LEU A 161 2.34 -2.13 -8.17
C LEU A 161 1.41 -1.03 -7.62
N VAL A 162 1.85 -0.34 -6.57
CA VAL A 162 1.10 0.75 -5.93
C VAL A 162 0.96 1.94 -6.88
N THR A 163 1.98 2.27 -7.66
CA THR A 163 1.90 3.36 -8.64
C THR A 163 0.88 3.07 -9.73
N LEU A 164 0.79 1.81 -10.19
CA LEU A 164 -0.13 1.42 -11.26
C LEU A 164 -1.57 1.24 -10.79
N THR A 165 -1.77 0.84 -9.53
CA THR A 165 -3.07 0.36 -9.05
C THR A 165 -3.60 1.12 -7.84
N SER A 166 -2.79 1.94 -7.17
CA SER A 166 -3.06 2.52 -5.84
C SER A 166 -3.30 1.50 -4.71
N VAL A 167 -3.41 0.21 -5.04
CA VAL A 167 -3.68 -0.89 -4.12
C VAL A 167 -2.38 -1.61 -3.77
N GLY A 168 -2.19 -1.96 -2.50
CA GLY A 168 -1.12 -2.89 -2.09
C GLY A 168 -0.20 -2.41 -0.99
N ALA A 169 -0.03 -1.10 -0.79
CA ALA A 169 0.87 -0.60 0.24
C ALA A 169 0.42 -0.95 1.69
N GLY A 170 -0.81 -1.40 1.90
CA GLY A 170 -1.31 -1.89 3.19
C GLY A 170 -1.12 -3.41 3.34
N ALA A 171 -2.06 -4.19 2.79
CA ALA A 171 -2.08 -5.64 2.97
C ALA A 171 -0.83 -6.33 2.40
N ILE A 172 -0.45 -6.02 1.15
CA ILE A 172 0.74 -6.62 0.50
C ILE A 172 2.01 -6.18 1.23
N GLY A 173 2.11 -4.90 1.62
CA GLY A 173 3.23 -4.40 2.43
C GLY A 173 3.40 -5.17 3.74
N VAL A 174 2.32 -5.40 4.50
CA VAL A 174 2.36 -6.18 5.74
C VAL A 174 2.71 -7.64 5.48
N THR A 175 2.13 -8.28 4.45
CA THR A 175 2.46 -9.67 4.10
C THR A 175 3.93 -9.81 3.71
N VAL A 176 4.47 -8.87 2.94
CA VAL A 176 5.89 -8.82 2.59
C VAL A 176 6.73 -8.66 3.85
N LEU A 177 6.38 -7.76 4.77
CA LEU A 177 7.08 -7.61 6.05
C LEU A 177 7.03 -8.89 6.91
N MET A 178 5.89 -9.60 6.96
CA MET A 178 5.79 -10.89 7.67
C MET A 178 6.69 -11.97 7.06
N ILE A 179 6.92 -11.94 5.75
CA ILE A 179 7.79 -12.90 5.04
C ILE A 179 9.27 -12.52 5.19
N LEU A 180 9.59 -11.23 5.06
CA LEU A 180 10.97 -10.72 5.08
C LEU A 180 11.53 -10.55 6.50
N TYR A 181 10.67 -10.16 7.45
CA TYR A 181 11.02 -9.84 8.83
C TYR A 181 10.06 -10.55 9.80
N PRO A 182 10.08 -11.90 9.90
CA PRO A 182 9.16 -12.67 10.71
C PRO A 182 9.30 -12.46 12.23
N LEU A 183 10.33 -11.73 12.66
CA LEU A 183 10.62 -11.41 14.06
C LEU A 183 10.11 -10.03 14.50
N LEU A 184 9.63 -9.18 13.57
CA LEU A 184 9.06 -7.88 13.91
C LEU A 184 7.63 -8.05 14.46
N PRO A 185 7.28 -7.41 15.58
CA PRO A 185 5.90 -7.38 16.08
C PRO A 185 5.05 -6.46 15.18
N LEU A 186 4.28 -7.06 14.27
CA LEU A 186 3.39 -6.38 13.29
C LEU A 186 1.92 -6.38 13.72
#